data_AF-A0A7Z8QHX4-F1
#
_entry.id   AF-A0A7Z8QHX4-F1
#
_cell.length_a   1.000
_cell.length_b   1.000
_cell.length_c   1.000
_cell.angle_alpha   90.00
_cell.angle_beta   90.00
_cell.angle_gamma   90.00
#
_symmetry.space_group_name_H-M   'P 1'
#
loop_
_entity.id
_entity.type
_entity.pdbx_description
1 polymer ?
#
loop_
_entity_poly.entity_id
_entity_poly.type
_entity_poly.pdbx_seq_one_letter_code
_entity_poly.pdbx_strand_id
1 'polypeptide(L)' 'MFFFKRAIALSLVSLIIGCTTAGPYITNISSDGANGLNIEKCKVEFNQILSVISTGDCTNSSLKLTSPMAKPSLN' A
#
# COMPACT_ATOMS: atom_id res chain seq x y z
N MET A 1 27.33 11.85 35.80
CA MET A 1 26.27 10.82 35.73
C MET A 1 24.99 11.29 35.01
N PHE A 2 24.63 12.58 35.03
CA PHE A 2 23.42 13.11 34.38
C PHE A 2 23.44 13.06 32.84
N PHE A 3 24.60 13.33 32.21
CA PHE A 3 24.76 13.30 30.75
C PHE A 3 24.63 11.89 30.15
N PHE A 4 25.17 10.87 30.82
CA PHE A 4 25.10 9.48 30.36
C PHE A 4 23.65 8.95 30.34
N LYS A 5 22.84 9.33 31.33
CA LYS A 5 21.41 9.01 31.38
C LYS A 5 20.62 9.66 30.23
N ARG A 6 20.98 10.89 29.85
CA ARG A 6 20.37 11.59 28.70
C ARG A 6 20.74 10.97 27.36
N ALA A 7 22.00 10.53 27.21
CA ALA A 7 22.45 9.84 26.00
C ALA A 7 21.73 8.50 25.79
N ILE A 8 21.52 7.71 26.85
CA ILE A 8 20.76 6.46 26.78
C ILE A 8 19.30 6.72 26.40
N ALA A 9 18.67 7.75 26.98
CA ALA A 9 17.28 8.10 26.67
C ALA A 9 17.09 8.50 25.19
N LEU A 10 18.04 9.27 24.63
CA LEU A 10 18.00 9.67 23.21
C LEU A 10 18.18 8.48 22.25
N SER A 11 19.02 7.50 22.61
CA SER A 11 19.23 6.26 21.84
C SER A 11 17.98 5.37 21.80
N LEU A 12 17.18 5.37 22.88
CA LEU A 12 15.94 4.61 22.90
C LEU A 12 14.85 5.22 22.00
N VAL A 13 14.84 6.54 21.87
CA VAL A 13 13.85 7.28 21.07
C VAL A 13 14.11 7.16 19.56
N SER A 14 15.36 6.97 19.13
CA SER A 14 15.68 6.79 17.70
C SER A 14 15.19 5.45 17.13
N LEU A 15 14.96 4.44 17.97
CA LEU A 15 14.47 3.12 17.55
C LEU A 15 12.99 3.13 17.12
N ILE A 16 12.23 4.18 17.46
CA ILE A 16 10.78 4.27 17.21
C ILE A 16 10.45 5.02 15.89
N ILE A 17 11.46 5.53 15.18
CA ILE A 17 11.28 6.42 14.01
C ILE A 17 11.11 5.63 12.69
N GLY A 18 11.23 4.30 12.72
CA GLY A 18 11.24 3.46 11.53
C GLY A 18 9.97 2.65 11.28
N CYS A 19 8.84 3.30 10.97
CA CYS A 19 7.72 2.62 10.31
C CYS A 19 7.47 3.29 8.96
N THR A 20 8.14 2.81 7.91
CA THR A 20 7.86 3.22 6.54
C THR A 20 6.63 2.45 6.07
N THR A 21 5.43 2.96 6.38
CA THR A 21 4.19 2.38 5.85
C THR A 21 4.03 2.79 4.39
N ALA A 22 4.62 2.03 3.47
CA ALA A 22 4.24 2.12 2.07
C ALA A 22 2.75 1.71 1.96
N GLY A 23 1.91 2.63 1.52
CA GLY A 23 0.50 2.35 1.30
C GLY A 23 0.30 1.37 0.13
N PRO A 24 -0.81 0.60 0.12
CA PRO A 24 -1.13 -0.28 -1.01
C PRO A 24 -1.31 0.54 -2.30
N TYR A 25 -0.83 0.00 -3.41
CA TYR A 25 -0.91 0.62 -4.73
C TYR A 25 -1.91 -0.12 -5.61
N ILE A 26 -2.46 0.57 -6.61
CA ILE A 26 -3.40 -0.03 -7.56
C ILE A 26 -2.62 -0.91 -8.54
N THR A 27 -3.00 -2.19 -8.63
CA THR A 27 -2.43 -3.13 -9.61
C THR A 27 -3.33 -3.32 -10.82
N ASN A 28 -4.64 -3.26 -10.62
CA ASN A 28 -5.61 -3.49 -11.69
C ASN A 28 -6.86 -2.62 -11.52
N ILE A 29 -7.39 -2.13 -12.64
CA ILE A 29 -8.71 -1.51 -12.73
C ILE A 29 -9.43 -2.19 -13.89
N SER A 30 -10.53 -2.86 -13.58
CA SER A 30 -11.35 -3.57 -14.56
C SER A 30 -12.81 -3.20 -14.43
N SER A 31 -13.57 -3.27 -15.53
CA SER A 31 -15.02 -3.09 -15.48
C SER A 31 -15.67 -4.33 -14.89
N ASP A 32 -16.64 -4.14 -14.01
CA ASP A 32 -17.46 -5.22 -13.45
C ASP A 32 -18.59 -5.69 -14.39
N GLY A 33 -18.75 -5.05 -15.55
CA GLY A 33 -19.81 -5.32 -16.52
C GLY A 33 -21.21 -4.81 -16.15
N ALA A 34 -21.38 -4.19 -14.99
CA ALA A 34 -22.67 -3.76 -14.42
C ALA A 34 -22.63 -2.32 -13.89
N ASN A 35 -21.92 -1.44 -14.60
CA ASN A 35 -21.68 -0.04 -14.24
C ASN A 35 -20.90 0.18 -12.93
N GLY A 36 -19.89 -0.63 -12.73
CA GLY A 36 -18.90 -0.47 -11.69
C GLY A 36 -17.51 -0.87 -12.14
N LEU A 37 -16.59 -0.75 -11.20
CA LEU A 37 -15.17 -1.01 -11.36
C LEU A 37 -14.72 -1.97 -10.29
N ASN A 38 -14.00 -3.00 -10.68
CA ASN A 38 -13.23 -3.80 -9.76
C ASN A 38 -11.79 -3.24 -9.71
N ILE A 39 -11.42 -2.75 -8.53
CA ILE A 39 -10.09 -2.19 -8.26
C ILE A 39 -9.32 -3.19 -7.42
N GLU A 40 -8.19 -3.65 -7.95
CA GLU A 40 -7.23 -4.47 -7.23
C GLU A 40 -6.13 -3.59 -6.65
N LYS A 41 -5.85 -3.80 -5.36
CA LYS A 41 -4.81 -3.10 -4.62
C LYS A 41 -3.89 -4.11 -3.97
N CYS A 42 -2.60 -4.00 -4.19
CA CYS A 42 -1.62 -4.88 -3.55
C CYS A 42 -0.63 -4.05 -2.73
N LYS A 43 -0.01 -4.69 -1.74
CA LYS A 43 1.11 -4.11 -0.99
C LYS A 43 2.42 -4.54 -1.61
N VAL A 44 3.42 -3.68 -1.43
CA VAL A 44 4.81 -4.03 -1.68
C VAL A 44 5.38 -4.63 -0.40
N GLU A 45 5.87 -5.85 -0.48
CA GLU A 45 6.56 -6.53 0.60
C GLU A 45 8.06 -6.52 0.32
N PHE A 46 8.82 -5.83 1.16
CA PHE A 46 10.27 -5.84 1.08
C PHE A 46 10.83 -6.90 2.03
N ASN A 47 11.38 -7.97 1.47
CA ASN A 47 12.11 -8.95 2.25
C ASN A 47 13.54 -8.46 2.48
N GLN A 48 13.79 -7.93 3.69
CA GLN A 48 15.09 -7.34 4.07
C GLN A 48 16.25 -8.35 4.06
N ILE A 49 15.98 -9.64 4.27
CA ILE A 49 17.03 -10.68 4.31
C ILE A 49 17.50 -11.03 2.89
N LEU A 50 16.56 -11.13 1.96
CA LEU A 50 16.85 -11.50 0.57
C LEU A 50 17.04 -10.27 -0.34
N SER A 51 16.81 -9.06 0.18
CA SER A 51 16.76 -7.82 -0.62
C SER A 51 15.82 -7.91 -1.83
N VAL A 52 14.75 -8.70 -1.70
CA VAL A 52 13.76 -8.91 -2.76
C VAL A 52 12.52 -8.08 -2.47
N ILE A 53 12.03 -7.41 -3.51
CA ILE A 53 10.76 -6.70 -3.51
C ILE A 53 9.73 -7.64 -4.15
N SER A 54 8.66 -7.96 -3.43
CA SER A 54 7.54 -8.76 -3.93
C SER A 54 6.23 -7.98 -3.83
N THR A 55 5.28 -8.35 -4.67
CA THR A 55 3.88 -7.91 -4.54
C THR A 55 3.12 -8.95 -3.72
N GLY A 56 2.44 -8.52 -2.67
CA GLY A 56 1.68 -9.36 -1.75
C GLY A 56 0.44 -8.65 -1.21
N ASP A 57 -0.34 -9.31 -0.36
CA ASP A 57 -1.52 -8.74 0.31
C ASP A 57 -2.48 -7.99 -0.65
N CYS A 58 -2.91 -8.67 -1.71
CA CYS A 58 -3.84 -8.11 -2.68
C CYS A 58 -5.29 -8.11 -2.16
N THR A 59 -5.98 -6.99 -2.34
CA THR A 59 -7.39 -6.79 -1.99
C THR A 59 -8.15 -6.28 -3.21
N ASN A 60 -9.32 -6.86 -3.44
CA ASN A 60 -10.22 -6.45 -4.51
C ASN A 60 -11.39 -5.67 -3.92
N SER A 61 -11.65 -4.49 -4.47
CA SER A 61 -12.74 -3.61 -4.07
C SER A 61 -13.62 -3.30 -5.28
N SER A 62 -14.91 -3.58 -5.17
CA SER A 62 -15.88 -3.22 -6.20
C SER A 62 -16.50 -1.86 -5.88
N LEU A 63 -16.40 -0.93 -6.83
CA LEU A 63 -16.96 0.41 -6.74
C LEU A 63 -18.10 0.54 -7.74
N LYS A 64 -19.25 1.02 -7.28
CA LYS A 64 -20.39 1.33 -8.15
C LYS A 64 -20.29 2.77 -8.63
N LEU A 65 -20.42 2.98 -9.93
CA LEU A 65 -20.35 4.31 -10.52
C LEU A 65 -21.74 4.96 -10.49
N THR A 66 -21.79 6.21 -10.05
CA THR A 66 -23.03 7.00 -10.03
C THR A 66 -23.44 7.43 -11.44
N SER A 67 -22.47 7.64 -12.33
CA SER A 67 -22.70 7.87 -13.75
C SER A 67 -22.34 6.64 -14.58
N PRO A 68 -23.00 6.41 -15.73
CA PRO A 68 -22.67 5.31 -16.61
C PRO A 68 -21.25 5.46 -17.16
N MET A 69 -20.43 4.41 -17.04
CA MET A 69 -19.13 4.34 -17.70
C MET A 69 -19.36 4.14 -19.20
N ALA A 70 -18.99 5.13 -20.02
CA ALA A 70 -19.07 4.98 -21.47
C ALA A 70 -18.16 3.82 -21.90
N LYS A 71 -18.75 2.72 -22.38
CA LYS A 71 -18.00 1.59 -22.92
C LYS A 71 -17.26 2.09 -24.17
N PRO A 72 -15.91 2.04 -24.24
CA PRO A 72 -15.22 2.31 -25.49
C PRO A 72 -15.67 1.25 -26.48
N SER A 73 -16.36 1.65 -27.56
CA SER A 73 -16.64 0.77 -28.68
C SER A 73 -15.31 0.45 -29.33
N LEU A 74 -14.75 -0.72 -29.02
CA LEU A 74 -13.64 -1.29 -29.74
C LEU A 74 -14.20 -1.71 -31.11
N ASN A 75 -14.04 -0.85 -32.11
CA ASN A 75 -14.36 -1.11 -33.51
C ASN A 75 -13.21 -1.81 -34.22
#